data_AF-I0JQX1-F1
#
_entry.id   AF-I0JQX1-F1
#
_cell.length_a   1.000
_cell.length_b   1.000
_cell.length_c   1.000
_cell.angle_alpha   90.00
_cell.angle_beta   90.00
_cell.angle_gamma   90.00
#
_symmetry.space_group_name_H-M   'P 1'
#
loop_
_entity.id
_entity.type
_entity.pdbx_description
1 polymer ?
#
loop_
_entity_poly.entity_id
_entity_poly.type
_entity_poly.pdbx_seq_one_letter_code
_entity_poly.pdbx_strand_id
1 'polypeptide(L)'
;MKKKHVIPVAVLSSALFMGTVSPAQTLAVSPNANTEVVQKKVHSEGKGKPFFVKEMQAEKQKSADSKAAKEFLNNNKAKFNMDKPEESLESANVTKDELGMTHVKLQQKKNNIPVEGNEVTVHYSSDNRVQSVSGQFNEAIEKEGLPSKASLSASESIKLAKEAVKAPDQLVESPDSGLVYYSFQGENHLAYKVNVNFLGDNPGNWSVYVDANSGEVIDQYNKIMHAQDYKASKGSGIGVLGDHRKLHITHKNDKSVQQPGTNFYLFDNSHEDLEGIYTYDMKNQWGDSDVQFPGVLFSSPNASFKDSYDSPAVDAHYNSEQVYEYFLEEHDRNSIDGEGMAIKSSVHFGQDYNNAFWNGEQMTYGDGDGEFFVPLSAGLDVAAHEMAHGVTTYSAGLKYRFQSGALNEAFSDIFGALVDEEDWEIGEDIMAEDARESGRTSLRSLSNPSKYAVGEKYTPYGDGNGKYPSHMDEYYDLPINLDNGGVHINSSIINHAAYLTGEQIGKDKLGQIYYRALTVYLTPDSDFSHARESLIQSAVDLYGDNSAEAQATEDGLNQVGITE
;
A
#
# COMPACT_ATOMS: atom_id res chain seq x y z
N MET A 1 -19.81 68.74 53.72
CA MET A 1 -18.42 68.26 53.94
C MET A 1 -18.47 66.79 54.34
N LYS A 2 -17.52 66.00 53.81
CA LYS A 2 -17.34 64.56 54.02
C LYS A 2 -17.65 64.10 55.46
N LYS A 3 -18.29 62.94 55.61
CA LYS A 3 -17.75 61.84 56.42
C LYS A 3 -18.42 60.50 56.10
N LYS A 4 -17.56 59.49 56.20
CA LYS A 4 -17.60 58.11 55.74
C LYS A 4 -18.01 57.19 56.91
N HIS A 5 -18.36 55.93 56.59
CA HIS A 5 -18.29 54.69 57.43
C HIS A 5 -19.56 54.30 58.22
N VAL A 6 -20.02 53.04 58.37
CA VAL A 6 -19.54 51.66 58.10
C VAL A 6 -20.72 50.66 58.33
N ILE A 7 -20.85 49.60 57.48
CA ILE A 7 -21.14 48.12 57.65
C ILE A 7 -22.07 47.64 58.82
N PRO A 8 -22.84 46.50 58.82
CA PRO A 8 -23.03 45.33 57.90
C PRO A 8 -24.50 44.95 57.57
N VAL A 9 -24.75 43.94 56.71
CA VAL A 9 -25.65 42.77 56.93
C VAL A 9 -25.41 41.74 55.81
N ALA A 10 -25.54 40.46 56.20
CA ALA A 10 -25.06 39.24 55.57
C ALA A 10 -26.05 38.54 54.60
N VAL A 11 -25.47 37.78 53.66
CA VAL A 11 -25.85 36.45 53.10
C VAL A 11 -27.19 36.31 52.36
N LEU A 12 -27.10 35.95 51.06
CA LEU A 12 -27.56 34.64 50.55
C LEU A 12 -26.97 34.31 49.15
N SER A 13 -26.15 33.26 49.14
CA SER A 13 -25.94 32.21 48.11
C SER A 13 -26.38 32.42 46.65
N SER A 14 -25.42 32.39 45.72
CA SER A 14 -25.52 31.63 44.45
C SER A 14 -24.11 31.35 43.91
N ALA A 15 -23.75 30.07 43.79
CA ALA A 15 -22.47 29.62 43.25
C ALA A 15 -22.48 29.72 41.71
N LEU A 16 -21.44 30.34 41.13
CA LEU A 16 -21.11 30.22 39.71
C LEU A 16 -20.17 29.03 39.53
N PHE A 17 -20.58 28.09 38.67
CA PHE A 17 -19.72 27.03 38.15
C PHE A 17 -18.72 27.60 37.14
N MET A 18 -17.44 27.25 37.32
CA MET A 18 -16.40 27.40 36.32
C MET A 18 -16.66 26.38 35.20
N GLY A 19 -16.71 26.83 33.96
CA GLY A 19 -16.82 25.96 32.79
C GLY A 19 -15.47 25.28 32.52
N THR A 20 -15.48 23.95 32.55
CA THR A 20 -14.39 23.08 32.11
C THR A 20 -14.46 22.90 30.60
N VAL A 21 -13.35 23.18 29.91
CA VAL A 21 -13.16 22.91 28.48
C VAL A 21 -13.11 21.38 28.31
N SER A 22 -13.88 20.85 27.36
CA SER A 22 -13.93 19.41 27.06
C SER A 22 -12.90 19.08 25.97
N PRO A 23 -12.10 18.01 26.09
CA PRO A 23 -11.26 17.55 24.99
C PRO A 23 -12.13 16.85 23.93
N ALA A 24 -11.84 17.15 22.67
CA ALA A 24 -12.57 16.64 21.50
C ALA A 24 -12.46 15.12 21.39
N GLN A 25 -13.59 14.47 21.14
CA GLN A 25 -13.70 13.03 20.91
C GLN A 25 -13.50 12.74 19.42
N THR A 26 -12.45 12.02 19.05
CA THR A 26 -12.30 11.42 17.72
C THR A 26 -13.19 10.17 17.64
N LEU A 27 -14.13 10.17 16.69
CA LEU A 27 -15.05 9.07 16.41
C LEU A 27 -14.53 8.25 15.21
N ALA A 28 -14.15 7.00 15.45
CA ALA A 28 -13.99 6.02 14.39
C ALA A 28 -15.38 5.45 14.03
N VAL A 29 -15.80 5.59 12.77
CA VAL A 29 -17.03 5.00 12.24
C VAL A 29 -16.69 3.63 11.64
N SER A 30 -17.19 2.55 12.25
CA SER A 30 -17.09 1.19 11.70
C SER A 30 -18.29 0.86 10.78
N PRO A 31 -18.09 0.29 9.58
CA PRO A 31 -19.16 -0.35 8.83
C PRO A 31 -19.34 -1.81 9.27
N ASN A 32 -20.55 -2.15 9.72
CA ASN A 32 -20.97 -3.52 10.00
C ASN A 32 -21.18 -4.32 8.70
N ALA A 33 -20.55 -5.49 8.60
CA ALA A 33 -21.04 -6.58 7.74
C ALA A 33 -20.66 -7.94 8.36
N ASN A 34 -21.67 -8.68 8.82
CA ASN A 34 -21.56 -10.09 9.17
C ASN A 34 -21.10 -10.91 7.96
N THR A 35 -20.13 -11.81 8.13
CA THR A 35 -19.92 -12.90 7.15
C THR A 35 -19.49 -14.19 7.84
N GLU A 36 -20.32 -15.21 7.66
CA GLU A 36 -20.07 -16.60 8.00
C GLU A 36 -18.89 -17.15 7.18
N VAL A 37 -18.06 -17.97 7.83
CA VAL A 37 -16.90 -18.62 7.22
C VAL A 37 -17.37 -19.79 6.34
N VAL A 38 -17.12 -19.70 5.03
CA VAL A 38 -17.23 -20.83 4.09
C VAL A 38 -15.91 -20.95 3.31
N GLN A 39 -15.43 -22.19 3.19
CA GLN A 39 -14.19 -22.64 2.53
C GLN A 39 -13.70 -21.77 1.36
N LYS A 40 -12.47 -21.23 1.46
CA LYS A 40 -11.86 -20.45 0.38
C LYS A 40 -11.23 -21.39 -0.67
N LYS A 41 -12.06 -21.94 -1.55
CA LYS A 41 -11.65 -22.11 -2.95
C LYS A 41 -11.32 -20.71 -3.46
N VAL A 42 -10.12 -20.47 -3.98
CA VAL A 42 -9.84 -19.26 -4.75
C VAL A 42 -10.52 -19.43 -6.11
N HIS A 43 -11.84 -19.30 -6.11
CA HIS A 43 -12.66 -19.01 -7.27
C HIS A 43 -13.29 -17.68 -6.97
N SER A 44 -12.67 -16.60 -7.43
CA SER A 44 -13.37 -15.35 -7.54
C SER A 44 -14.26 -15.47 -8.78
N GLU A 45 -15.57 -15.57 -8.60
CA GLU A 45 -16.52 -15.66 -9.71
C GLU A 45 -16.38 -14.40 -10.60
N GLY A 46 -16.23 -14.63 -11.90
CA GLY A 46 -15.99 -13.61 -12.92
C GLY A 46 -15.41 -14.24 -14.18
N LYS A 47 -15.97 -13.91 -15.34
CA LYS A 47 -15.58 -14.49 -16.65
C LYS A 47 -14.11 -14.18 -16.96
N GLY A 48 -13.29 -15.22 -17.14
CA GLY A 48 -11.90 -15.10 -17.63
C GLY A 48 -10.94 -14.40 -16.69
N LYS A 49 -10.78 -14.83 -15.43
CA LYS A 49 -9.74 -14.28 -14.54
C LYS A 49 -8.41 -15.04 -14.67
N PRO A 50 -7.25 -14.39 -14.42
CA PRO A 50 -5.97 -15.08 -14.38
C PRO A 50 -5.97 -16.20 -13.35
N PHE A 51 -5.41 -17.34 -13.71
CA PHE A 51 -5.23 -18.50 -12.84
C PHE A 51 -3.76 -18.92 -12.79
N PHE A 52 -3.37 -19.47 -11.65
CA PHE A 52 -2.09 -20.13 -11.46
C PHE A 52 -2.31 -21.44 -10.72
N VAL A 53 -1.97 -22.55 -11.35
CA VAL A 53 -2.14 -23.89 -10.78
C VAL A 53 -0.76 -24.53 -10.68
N LYS A 54 -0.27 -24.68 -9.45
CA LYS A 54 0.99 -25.37 -9.15
C LYS A 54 0.75 -26.87 -9.12
N GLU A 55 1.50 -27.63 -9.91
CA GLU A 55 1.46 -29.09 -9.91
C GLU A 55 2.78 -29.65 -9.44
N MET A 56 2.93 -29.82 -8.12
CA MET A 56 4.05 -30.60 -7.59
C MET A 56 3.85 -32.07 -8.01
N GLN A 57 4.56 -32.45 -9.08
CA GLN A 57 4.71 -33.79 -9.68
C GLN A 57 3.69 -34.23 -10.76
N ALA A 58 3.55 -33.47 -11.84
CA ALA A 58 2.95 -34.01 -13.06
C ALA A 58 3.91 -34.96 -13.80
N GLU A 59 3.35 -35.98 -14.46
CA GLU A 59 4.09 -36.96 -15.25
C GLU A 59 5.05 -36.31 -16.27
N LYS A 60 6.23 -36.92 -16.42
CA LYS A 60 7.22 -36.50 -17.43
C LYS A 60 6.62 -36.64 -18.83
N GLN A 61 6.54 -35.52 -19.55
CA GLN A 61 6.06 -35.48 -20.92
C GLN A 61 7.17 -35.91 -21.90
N LYS A 62 6.78 -36.43 -23.07
CA LYS A 62 7.74 -36.84 -24.12
C LYS A 62 8.50 -35.64 -24.70
N SER A 63 7.86 -34.48 -24.75
CA SER A 63 8.39 -33.21 -25.22
C SER A 63 7.74 -32.05 -24.46
N ALA A 64 8.34 -30.86 -24.54
CA ALA A 64 7.79 -29.61 -24.04
C ALA A 64 7.46 -28.68 -25.23
N ASP A 65 6.53 -29.13 -26.07
CA ASP A 65 6.08 -28.39 -27.26
C ASP A 65 4.58 -28.06 -27.20
N SER A 66 4.09 -27.28 -28.16
CA SER A 66 2.69 -26.86 -28.24
C SER A 66 1.70 -28.02 -28.38
N LYS A 67 2.13 -29.17 -28.92
CA LYS A 67 1.28 -30.35 -29.01
C LYS A 67 1.16 -30.99 -27.63
N ALA A 68 2.29 -31.21 -26.95
CA ALA A 68 2.31 -31.77 -25.60
C ALA A 68 1.55 -30.88 -24.60
N ALA A 69 1.66 -29.55 -24.71
CA ALA A 69 0.94 -28.62 -23.85
C ALA A 69 -0.58 -28.71 -24.04
N LYS A 70 -1.05 -28.77 -25.29
CA LYS A 70 -2.49 -28.91 -25.57
C LYS A 70 -3.04 -30.27 -25.13
N GLU A 71 -2.30 -31.35 -25.35
CA GLU A 71 -2.66 -32.69 -24.86
C GLU A 71 -2.75 -32.70 -23.33
N PHE A 72 -1.78 -32.09 -22.65
CA PHE A 72 -1.79 -31.96 -21.19
C PHE A 72 -3.00 -31.16 -20.68
N LEU A 73 -3.29 -30.00 -21.27
CA LEU A 73 -4.44 -29.18 -20.91
C LEU A 73 -5.76 -29.91 -21.19
N ASN A 74 -5.86 -30.67 -22.28
CA ASN A 74 -7.05 -31.45 -22.62
C ASN A 74 -7.30 -32.60 -21.65
N ASN A 75 -6.25 -33.31 -21.25
CA ASN A 75 -6.35 -34.37 -20.24
C ASN A 75 -6.76 -33.83 -18.85
N ASN A 76 -6.45 -32.56 -18.58
CA ASN A 76 -6.72 -31.89 -17.30
C ASN A 76 -7.78 -30.78 -17.42
N LYS A 77 -8.60 -30.82 -18.47
CA LYS A 77 -9.46 -29.70 -18.87
C LYS A 77 -10.46 -29.25 -17.81
N ALA A 78 -10.97 -30.20 -17.00
CA ALA A 78 -11.84 -29.90 -15.86
C ALA A 78 -11.12 -29.17 -14.72
N LYS A 79 -9.80 -29.33 -14.58
CA LYS A 79 -8.99 -28.64 -13.57
C LYS A 79 -8.78 -27.17 -13.92
N PHE A 80 -8.72 -26.87 -15.21
CA PHE A 80 -8.44 -25.54 -15.74
C PHE A 80 -9.71 -24.82 -16.23
N ASN A 81 -10.90 -25.39 -16.02
CA ASN A 81 -12.18 -24.88 -16.53
C ASN A 81 -12.15 -24.57 -18.03
N MET A 82 -11.62 -25.52 -18.82
CA MET A 82 -11.57 -25.43 -20.28
C MET A 82 -12.42 -26.55 -20.86
N ASP A 83 -13.39 -26.25 -21.73
CA ASP A 83 -14.21 -27.31 -22.32
C ASP A 83 -13.47 -28.01 -23.47
N LYS A 84 -12.80 -27.20 -24.30
CA LYS A 84 -12.16 -27.67 -25.55
C LYS A 84 -10.78 -27.03 -25.82
N PRO A 85 -9.79 -27.18 -24.93
CA PRO A 85 -8.49 -26.52 -25.09
C PRO A 85 -7.75 -26.90 -26.38
N GLU A 86 -7.93 -28.11 -26.93
CA GLU A 86 -7.32 -28.49 -28.21
C GLU A 86 -7.86 -27.72 -29.43
N GLU A 87 -9.14 -27.35 -29.40
CA GLU A 87 -9.80 -26.57 -30.45
C GLU A 87 -9.57 -25.06 -30.24
N SER A 88 -9.62 -24.62 -28.98
CA SER A 88 -9.65 -23.21 -28.62
C SER A 88 -8.28 -22.60 -28.35
N LEU A 89 -7.22 -23.40 -28.22
CA LEU A 89 -5.86 -22.89 -28.02
C LEU A 89 -4.98 -23.18 -29.24
N GLU A 90 -4.33 -22.13 -29.74
CA GLU A 90 -3.31 -22.23 -30.79
C GLU A 90 -1.94 -21.88 -30.25
N SER A 91 -0.89 -22.48 -30.84
CA SER A 91 0.49 -22.20 -30.47
C SER A 91 0.83 -20.73 -30.68
N ALA A 92 1.24 -20.03 -29.62
CA ALA A 92 1.68 -18.64 -29.70
C ALA A 92 3.20 -18.53 -29.62
N ASN A 93 3.84 -19.17 -28.63
CA ASN A 93 5.29 -19.13 -28.47
C ASN A 93 5.82 -20.30 -27.62
N VAL A 94 7.03 -20.77 -27.90
CA VAL A 94 7.77 -21.74 -27.06
C VAL A 94 9.13 -21.16 -26.75
N THR A 95 9.39 -20.86 -25.48
CA THR A 95 10.66 -20.29 -25.01
C THR A 95 11.32 -21.20 -24.00
N LYS A 96 12.65 -21.12 -23.93
CA LYS A 96 13.44 -21.82 -22.91
C LYS A 96 14.22 -20.79 -22.12
N ASP A 97 14.15 -20.86 -20.79
CA ASP A 97 14.85 -19.94 -19.90
C ASP A 97 16.28 -20.42 -19.57
N GLU A 98 17.00 -19.59 -18.83
CA GLU A 98 18.40 -19.85 -18.44
C GLU A 98 18.54 -21.00 -17.43
N LEU A 99 17.46 -21.32 -16.71
CA LEU A 99 17.36 -22.47 -15.79
C LEU A 99 17.05 -23.78 -16.54
N GLY A 100 16.84 -23.68 -17.85
CA GLY A 100 16.55 -24.79 -18.73
C GLY A 100 15.08 -25.22 -18.73
N MET A 101 14.18 -24.47 -18.11
CA MET A 101 12.75 -24.69 -18.18
C MET A 101 12.20 -24.28 -19.54
N THR A 102 11.16 -24.96 -20.00
CA THR A 102 10.47 -24.61 -21.25
C THR A 102 9.09 -24.04 -20.93
N HIS A 103 8.73 -22.92 -21.55
CA HIS A 103 7.42 -22.30 -21.40
C HIS A 103 6.68 -22.32 -22.74
N VAL A 104 5.53 -22.98 -22.74
CA VAL A 104 4.70 -23.11 -23.94
C VAL A 104 3.48 -22.22 -23.77
N LYS A 105 3.51 -21.04 -24.40
CA LYS A 105 2.42 -20.07 -24.40
C LYS A 105 1.47 -20.35 -25.57
N LEU A 106 0.18 -20.43 -25.27
CA LEU A 106 -0.90 -20.72 -26.19
C LEU A 106 -1.92 -19.57 -26.17
N GLN A 107 -2.36 -19.12 -27.34
CA GLN A 107 -3.35 -18.06 -27.49
C GLN A 107 -4.74 -18.67 -27.62
N GLN A 108 -5.72 -18.18 -26.84
CA GLN A 108 -7.11 -18.56 -27.03
C GLN A 108 -7.67 -17.96 -28.32
N LYS A 109 -8.35 -18.78 -29.12
CA LYS A 109 -9.07 -18.39 -30.33
C LYS A 109 -10.44 -19.02 -30.36
N LYS A 110 -11.39 -18.32 -31.00
CA LYS A 110 -12.67 -18.88 -31.41
C LYS A 110 -12.91 -18.49 -32.87
N ASN A 111 -13.31 -19.44 -33.72
CA ASN A 111 -13.51 -19.20 -35.15
C ASN A 111 -12.30 -18.55 -35.87
N ASN A 112 -11.07 -18.93 -35.48
CA ASN A 112 -9.80 -18.30 -35.91
C ASN A 112 -9.59 -16.83 -35.52
N ILE A 113 -10.48 -16.26 -34.70
CA ILE A 113 -10.37 -14.90 -34.15
C ILE A 113 -9.74 -15.02 -32.75
N PRO A 114 -8.65 -14.29 -32.46
CA PRO A 114 -8.02 -14.28 -31.15
C PRO A 114 -8.94 -13.67 -30.10
N VAL A 115 -8.91 -14.24 -28.91
CA VAL A 115 -9.51 -13.65 -27.72
C VAL A 115 -8.45 -12.78 -27.05
N GLU A 116 -8.62 -11.47 -27.13
CA GLU A 116 -7.64 -10.50 -26.64
C GLU A 116 -7.37 -10.72 -25.15
N GLY A 117 -6.09 -10.66 -24.75
CA GLY A 117 -5.64 -10.84 -23.36
C GLY A 117 -5.75 -12.27 -22.80
N ASN A 118 -6.27 -13.25 -23.57
CA ASN A 118 -6.48 -14.61 -23.07
C ASN A 118 -5.44 -15.58 -23.63
N GLU A 119 -4.38 -15.79 -22.84
CA GLU A 119 -3.29 -16.72 -23.14
C GLU A 119 -3.09 -17.71 -21.99
N VAL A 120 -2.70 -18.94 -22.30
CA VAL A 120 -2.40 -20.00 -21.34
C VAL A 120 -0.97 -20.47 -21.54
N THR A 121 -0.16 -20.49 -20.48
CA THR A 121 1.22 -20.95 -20.50
C THR A 121 1.38 -22.23 -19.67
N VAL A 122 1.93 -23.27 -20.29
CA VAL A 122 2.34 -24.50 -19.61
C VAL A 122 3.84 -24.44 -19.36
N HIS A 123 4.26 -24.51 -18.09
CA HIS A 123 5.66 -24.44 -17.68
C HIS A 123 6.21 -25.84 -17.43
N TYR A 124 7.27 -26.18 -18.13
CA TYR A 124 7.98 -27.44 -18.04
C TYR A 124 9.33 -27.24 -17.38
N SER A 125 9.72 -28.13 -16.48
CA SER A 125 11.10 -28.24 -16.00
C SER A 125 12.04 -28.75 -17.09
N SER A 126 13.36 -28.70 -16.81
CA SER A 126 14.42 -29.08 -17.76
C SER A 126 14.40 -30.53 -18.23
N ASP A 127 13.65 -31.39 -17.54
CA ASP A 127 13.43 -32.79 -17.90
C ASP A 127 12.05 -33.09 -18.51
N ASN A 128 11.32 -32.05 -18.92
CA ASN A 128 9.98 -32.06 -19.51
C ASN A 128 8.83 -32.49 -18.56
N ARG A 129 8.96 -32.32 -17.24
CA ARG A 129 7.81 -32.42 -16.32
C ARG A 129 7.06 -31.09 -16.24
N VAL A 130 5.72 -31.13 -16.33
CA VAL A 130 4.88 -29.94 -16.12
C VAL A 130 4.95 -29.54 -14.63
N GLN A 131 5.33 -28.29 -14.37
CA GLN A 131 5.49 -27.72 -13.03
C GLN A 131 4.30 -26.86 -12.63
N SER A 132 3.79 -26.10 -13.60
CA SER A 132 2.64 -25.22 -13.41
C SER A 132 1.95 -24.90 -14.72
N VAL A 133 0.70 -24.48 -14.61
CA VAL A 133 -0.02 -23.80 -15.69
C VAL A 133 -0.48 -22.45 -15.16
N SER A 134 -0.19 -21.41 -15.94
CA SER A 134 -0.60 -20.04 -15.65
C SER A 134 -1.31 -19.42 -16.86
N GLY A 135 -2.12 -18.39 -16.65
CA GLY A 135 -2.70 -17.61 -17.73
C GLY A 135 -4.16 -17.27 -17.51
N GLN A 136 -4.85 -16.95 -18.60
CA GLN A 136 -6.24 -16.50 -18.61
C GLN A 136 -6.99 -17.19 -19.75
N PHE A 137 -8.19 -17.69 -19.46
CA PHE A 137 -9.04 -18.37 -20.43
C PHE A 137 -10.50 -17.96 -20.24
N ASN A 138 -11.13 -17.47 -21.30
CA ASN A 138 -12.52 -17.04 -21.26
C ASN A 138 -13.45 -18.15 -21.75
N GLU A 139 -13.95 -18.95 -20.81
CA GLU A 139 -14.91 -20.03 -21.06
C GLU A 139 -16.25 -19.51 -21.61
N ALA A 140 -16.68 -18.31 -21.20
CA ALA A 140 -17.95 -17.75 -21.65
C ALA A 140 -17.95 -17.49 -23.16
N ILE A 141 -16.81 -17.05 -23.72
CA ILE A 141 -16.65 -16.89 -25.16
C ILE A 141 -16.84 -18.21 -25.89
N GLU A 142 -16.50 -19.38 -25.33
CA GLU A 142 -16.74 -20.66 -25.99
C GLU A 142 -18.24 -20.94 -26.15
N LYS A 143 -19.01 -20.64 -25.10
CA LYS A 143 -20.45 -20.95 -24.97
C LYS A 143 -21.37 -19.93 -25.64
N GLU A 144 -20.94 -18.67 -25.72
CA GLU A 144 -21.74 -17.58 -26.27
C GLU A 144 -21.83 -17.61 -27.80
N GLY A 145 -23.00 -17.30 -28.34
CA GLY A 145 -23.26 -17.20 -29.78
C GLY A 145 -22.77 -15.89 -30.39
N LEU A 146 -21.50 -15.54 -30.16
CA LEU A 146 -20.93 -14.28 -30.65
C LEU A 146 -20.84 -14.24 -32.18
N PRO A 147 -21.04 -13.07 -32.82
CA PRO A 147 -20.76 -12.89 -34.24
C PRO A 147 -19.33 -13.32 -34.58
N SER A 148 -19.15 -13.95 -35.74
CA SER A 148 -17.83 -14.38 -36.24
C SER A 148 -17.42 -13.66 -37.52
N LYS A 149 -18.19 -12.65 -37.92
CA LYS A 149 -17.96 -11.82 -39.10
C LYS A 149 -18.32 -10.39 -38.74
N ALA A 150 -17.43 -9.46 -39.09
CA ALA A 150 -17.68 -8.04 -38.96
C ALA A 150 -18.68 -7.57 -40.03
N SER A 151 -19.60 -6.69 -39.66
CA SER A 151 -20.45 -5.96 -40.62
C SER A 151 -19.76 -4.67 -41.08
N LEU A 152 -18.91 -4.10 -40.22
CA LEU A 152 -18.07 -2.95 -40.50
C LEU A 152 -16.78 -3.38 -41.22
N SER A 153 -16.27 -2.56 -42.14
CA SER A 153 -14.96 -2.81 -42.74
C SER A 153 -13.80 -2.38 -41.83
N ALA A 154 -12.63 -3.00 -42.01
CA ALA A 154 -11.40 -2.60 -41.32
C ALA A 154 -11.06 -1.11 -41.58
N SER A 155 -11.27 -0.61 -42.81
CA SER A 155 -11.04 0.80 -43.14
C SER A 155 -11.97 1.76 -42.39
N GLU A 156 -13.23 1.38 -42.18
CA GLU A 156 -14.17 2.18 -41.40
C GLU A 156 -13.79 2.18 -39.92
N SER A 157 -13.35 1.04 -39.37
CA SER A 157 -12.84 0.97 -37.99
C SER A 157 -11.64 1.89 -37.75
N ILE A 158 -10.72 1.98 -38.72
CA ILE A 158 -9.57 2.89 -38.64
C ILE A 158 -10.02 4.35 -38.63
N LYS A 159 -11.01 4.71 -39.44
CA LYS A 159 -11.56 6.06 -39.46
C LYS A 159 -12.18 6.42 -38.10
N LEU A 160 -13.02 5.55 -37.56
CA LEU A 160 -13.66 5.74 -36.25
C LEU A 160 -12.64 5.82 -35.13
N ALA A 161 -11.61 4.97 -35.15
CA ALA A 161 -10.53 4.98 -34.17
C ALA A 161 -9.72 6.29 -34.21
N LYS A 162 -9.39 6.81 -35.41
CA LYS A 162 -8.71 8.12 -35.55
C LYS A 162 -9.56 9.27 -35.01
N GLU A 163 -10.87 9.27 -35.30
CA GLU A 163 -11.80 10.28 -34.81
C GLU A 163 -11.90 10.26 -33.28
N ALA A 164 -11.98 9.07 -32.68
CA ALA A 164 -12.11 8.88 -31.23
C ALA A 164 -10.94 9.46 -30.43
N VAL A 165 -9.72 9.35 -30.96
CA VAL A 165 -8.49 9.83 -30.31
C VAL A 165 -8.01 11.18 -30.87
N LYS A 166 -8.82 11.82 -31.73
CA LYS A 166 -8.50 13.11 -32.38
C LYS A 166 -7.14 13.10 -33.08
N ALA A 167 -6.84 12.01 -33.78
CA ALA A 167 -5.57 11.85 -34.47
C ALA A 167 -5.41 12.89 -35.62
N PRO A 168 -4.21 13.48 -35.80
CA PRO A 168 -3.93 14.35 -36.93
C PRO A 168 -3.87 13.57 -38.25
N ASP A 169 -3.88 14.29 -39.38
CA ASP A 169 -3.80 13.68 -40.72
C ASP A 169 -2.50 12.89 -40.93
N GLN A 170 -1.39 13.37 -40.35
CA GLN A 170 -0.08 12.73 -40.43
C GLN A 170 0.16 11.84 -39.21
N LEU A 171 0.28 10.53 -39.45
CA LEU A 171 0.57 9.51 -38.44
C LEU A 171 2.03 9.03 -38.55
N VAL A 172 2.57 8.46 -37.48
CA VAL A 172 3.91 7.86 -37.49
C VAL A 172 3.93 6.61 -38.37
N GLU A 173 2.90 5.79 -38.20
CA GLU A 173 2.68 4.58 -38.97
C GLU A 173 1.22 4.51 -39.42
N SER A 174 0.97 3.79 -40.51
CA SER A 174 -0.40 3.53 -40.93
C SER A 174 -1.06 2.58 -39.92
N PRO A 175 -2.22 2.93 -39.34
CA PRO A 175 -2.92 2.08 -38.40
C PRO A 175 -3.27 0.74 -39.04
N ASP A 176 -2.93 -0.35 -38.34
CA ASP A 176 -3.46 -1.68 -38.65
C ASP A 176 -4.73 -1.95 -37.82
N SER A 177 -5.60 -2.80 -38.35
CA SER A 177 -6.88 -3.16 -37.72
C SER A 177 -7.09 -4.67 -37.77
N GLY A 178 -7.01 -5.28 -36.58
CA GLY A 178 -7.20 -6.72 -36.39
C GLY A 178 -8.52 -7.03 -35.73
N LEU A 179 -9.24 -8.05 -36.23
CA LEU A 179 -10.46 -8.53 -35.61
C LEU A 179 -10.13 -9.39 -34.38
N VAL A 180 -10.74 -9.08 -33.24
CA VAL A 180 -10.55 -9.78 -31.96
C VAL A 180 -11.89 -10.02 -31.27
N TYR A 181 -11.95 -11.02 -30.39
CA TYR A 181 -12.96 -11.04 -29.34
C TYR A 181 -12.41 -10.27 -28.15
N TYR A 182 -13.11 -9.21 -27.74
CA TYR A 182 -12.71 -8.33 -26.65
C TYR A 182 -13.74 -8.38 -25.53
N SER A 183 -13.30 -8.72 -24.32
CA SER A 183 -14.14 -8.75 -23.14
C SER A 183 -13.95 -7.46 -22.35
N PHE A 184 -15.00 -6.65 -22.23
CA PHE A 184 -14.94 -5.38 -21.51
C PHE A 184 -16.19 -5.21 -20.65
N GLN A 185 -16.01 -4.80 -19.39
CA GLN A 185 -17.09 -4.60 -18.42
C GLN A 185 -18.10 -5.77 -18.27
N GLY A 186 -17.62 -7.00 -18.45
CA GLY A 186 -18.44 -8.22 -18.31
C GLY A 186 -19.18 -8.66 -19.58
N GLU A 187 -19.07 -7.89 -20.67
CA GLU A 187 -19.63 -8.19 -21.98
C GLU A 187 -18.53 -8.62 -22.95
N ASN A 188 -18.87 -9.54 -23.88
CA ASN A 188 -17.95 -10.01 -24.91
C ASN A 188 -18.36 -9.42 -26.25
N HIS A 189 -17.44 -8.74 -26.91
CA HIS A 189 -17.66 -8.07 -28.18
C HIS A 189 -16.81 -8.71 -29.28
N LEU A 190 -17.34 -8.72 -30.50
CA LEU A 190 -16.52 -8.83 -31.69
C LEU A 190 -16.04 -7.42 -32.04
N ALA A 191 -14.74 -7.14 -31.94
CA ALA A 191 -14.21 -5.79 -32.08
C ALA A 191 -13.00 -5.75 -33.03
N TYR A 192 -12.77 -4.59 -33.64
CA TYR A 192 -11.52 -4.24 -34.28
C TYR A 192 -10.58 -3.61 -33.25
N LYS A 193 -9.40 -4.20 -33.05
CA LYS A 193 -8.29 -3.59 -32.33
C LYS A 193 -7.48 -2.76 -33.32
N VAL A 194 -7.54 -1.44 -33.15
CA VAL A 194 -6.84 -0.48 -34.00
C VAL A 194 -5.72 0.18 -33.20
N ASN A 195 -4.50 0.18 -33.72
CA ASN A 195 -3.42 0.96 -33.15
C ASN A 195 -3.24 2.29 -33.88
N VAL A 196 -3.37 3.41 -33.18
CA VAL A 196 -3.28 4.76 -33.77
C VAL A 196 -2.08 5.49 -33.16
N ASN A 197 -1.00 5.61 -33.93
CA ASN A 197 0.26 6.20 -33.50
C ASN A 197 0.56 7.51 -34.26
N PHE A 198 0.68 8.62 -33.54
CA PHE A 198 0.98 9.94 -34.12
C PHE A 198 1.85 10.79 -33.22
N LEU A 199 2.60 11.69 -33.87
CA LEU A 199 3.34 12.77 -33.23
C LEU A 199 2.58 14.08 -33.41
N GLY A 200 2.73 15.01 -32.47
CA GLY A 200 2.07 16.31 -32.46
C GLY A 200 2.24 17.00 -31.10
N ASP A 201 1.46 18.06 -30.86
CA ASP A 201 1.47 18.76 -29.54
C ASP A 201 1.09 17.83 -28.38
N ASN A 202 0.28 16.79 -28.66
CA ASN A 202 -0.04 15.70 -27.75
C ASN A 202 0.24 14.36 -28.47
N PRO A 203 1.46 13.80 -28.39
CA PRO A 203 1.76 12.52 -29.03
C PRO A 203 0.93 11.39 -28.41
N GLY A 204 0.55 10.40 -29.22
CA GLY A 204 -0.29 9.29 -28.77
C GLY A 204 0.01 8.00 -29.52
N ASN A 205 0.00 6.88 -28.78
CA ASN A 205 0.07 5.52 -29.31
C ASN A 205 -1.15 4.76 -28.79
N TRP A 206 -2.32 5.04 -29.33
CA TRP A 206 -3.58 4.54 -28.79
C TRP A 206 -3.87 3.12 -29.24
N SER A 207 -4.44 2.31 -28.36
CA SER A 207 -5.23 1.14 -28.74
C SER A 207 -6.68 1.50 -28.61
N VAL A 208 -7.43 1.32 -29.70
CA VAL A 208 -8.85 1.60 -29.76
C VAL A 208 -9.57 0.32 -30.16
N TYR A 209 -10.57 -0.08 -29.39
CA TYR A 209 -11.44 -1.21 -29.70
C TYR A 209 -12.77 -0.68 -30.24
N VAL A 210 -13.04 -0.95 -31.51
CA VAL A 210 -14.27 -0.52 -32.19
C VAL A 210 -15.16 -1.74 -32.41
N ASP A 211 -16.41 -1.72 -31.97
CA ASP A 211 -17.36 -2.81 -32.21
C ASP A 211 -17.47 -3.08 -33.72
N ALA A 212 -17.26 -4.34 -34.09
CA ALA A 212 -17.13 -4.75 -35.49
C ALA A 212 -18.47 -4.75 -36.25
N ASN A 213 -19.58 -4.45 -35.59
CA ASN A 213 -20.90 -4.35 -36.21
C ASN A 213 -21.51 -2.95 -36.08
N SER A 214 -21.50 -2.36 -34.88
CA SER A 214 -22.11 -1.04 -34.63
C SER A 214 -21.19 0.13 -34.96
N GLY A 215 -19.87 -0.06 -34.89
CA GLY A 215 -18.89 1.02 -34.99
C GLY A 215 -18.73 1.84 -33.70
N GLU A 216 -19.36 1.44 -32.61
CA GLU A 216 -19.17 2.05 -31.30
C GLU A 216 -17.75 1.81 -30.78
N VAL A 217 -17.13 2.82 -30.16
CA VAL A 217 -15.84 2.65 -29.48
C VAL A 217 -16.11 2.02 -28.13
N ILE A 218 -15.78 0.74 -27.99
CA ILE A 218 -16.01 -0.06 -26.78
C ILE A 218 -15.02 0.38 -25.68
N ASP A 219 -13.77 0.59 -26.06
CA ASP A 219 -12.69 0.97 -25.14
C ASP A 219 -11.54 1.63 -25.92
N GLN A 220 -10.78 2.49 -25.24
CA GLN A 220 -9.55 3.08 -25.77
C GLN A 220 -8.58 3.45 -24.66
N TYR A 221 -7.29 3.21 -24.90
CA TYR A 221 -6.23 3.58 -23.97
C TYR A 221 -4.94 3.92 -24.70
N ASN A 222 -4.14 4.81 -24.13
CA ASN A 222 -2.86 5.20 -24.69
C ASN A 222 -1.75 4.24 -24.23
N LYS A 223 -1.02 3.66 -25.17
CA LYS A 223 0.17 2.80 -24.94
C LYS A 223 1.47 3.60 -24.84
N ILE A 224 1.46 4.91 -25.10
CA ILE A 224 2.56 5.75 -24.62
C ILE A 224 2.45 5.73 -23.11
N MET A 225 3.22 4.85 -22.49
CA MET A 225 3.67 5.09 -21.12
C MET A 225 4.34 6.46 -21.17
N HIS A 226 3.87 7.42 -20.37
CA HIS A 226 4.46 8.76 -20.28
C HIS A 226 5.88 8.67 -19.70
N ALA A 227 6.82 8.16 -20.49
CA ALA A 227 8.21 7.93 -20.12
C ALA A 227 9.08 9.18 -20.32
N GLN A 228 8.52 10.40 -20.50
CA GLN A 228 9.33 11.58 -20.89
C GLN A 228 8.94 12.95 -20.33
N ASP A 229 8.03 13.06 -19.37
CA ASP A 229 7.69 14.39 -18.86
C ASP A 229 8.46 14.80 -17.60
N TYR A 230 8.81 13.85 -16.75
CA TYR A 230 9.51 14.11 -15.49
C TYR A 230 10.99 13.74 -15.60
N LYS A 231 11.85 14.75 -15.54
CA LYS A 231 13.31 14.57 -15.52
C LYS A 231 13.81 14.67 -14.09
N ALA A 232 14.56 13.67 -13.64
CA ALA A 232 15.22 13.69 -12.34
C ALA A 232 16.00 15.00 -12.13
N SER A 233 15.91 15.53 -10.92
CA SER A 233 16.55 16.75 -10.47
C SER A 233 16.80 16.66 -8.97
N LYS A 234 17.58 17.61 -8.45
CA LYS A 234 17.73 17.80 -7.01
C LYS A 234 17.07 19.11 -6.62
N GLY A 235 16.49 19.12 -5.43
CA GLY A 235 15.88 20.27 -4.81
C GLY A 235 16.27 20.37 -3.35
N SER A 236 15.67 21.35 -2.68
CA SER A 236 15.78 21.52 -1.25
C SER A 236 14.50 22.08 -0.69
N GLY A 237 14.21 21.78 0.57
CA GLY A 237 13.09 22.39 1.27
C GLY A 237 13.37 22.65 2.73
N ILE A 238 12.43 23.34 3.38
CA ILE A 238 12.42 23.54 4.83
C ILE A 238 11.29 22.68 5.40
N GLY A 239 11.65 21.72 6.25
CA GLY A 239 10.69 20.87 6.97
C GLY A 239 9.89 21.66 8.01
N VAL A 240 8.93 20.98 8.63
CA VAL A 240 7.98 21.52 9.61
C VAL A 240 8.71 22.13 10.81
N LEU A 241 9.76 21.46 11.28
CA LEU A 241 10.58 21.90 12.41
C LEU A 241 11.69 22.90 12.02
N GLY A 242 11.76 23.29 10.75
CA GLY A 242 12.73 24.26 10.22
C GLY A 242 14.00 23.64 9.64
N ASP A 243 14.10 22.31 9.61
CA ASP A 243 15.26 21.60 9.07
C ASP A 243 15.39 21.76 7.56
N HIS A 244 16.63 21.87 7.09
CA HIS A 244 16.91 21.99 5.68
C HIS A 244 17.08 20.61 5.02
N ARG A 245 16.05 20.14 4.31
CA ARG A 245 16.05 18.85 3.61
C ARG A 245 16.61 18.98 2.20
N LYS A 246 17.42 18.00 1.78
CA LYS A 246 17.79 17.81 0.36
C LYS A 246 16.82 16.81 -0.22
N LEU A 247 16.32 17.08 -1.42
CA LEU A 247 15.24 16.29 -2.01
C LEU A 247 15.68 15.77 -3.38
N HIS A 248 15.46 14.49 -3.63
CA HIS A 248 15.36 13.97 -4.98
C HIS A 248 13.98 14.31 -5.52
N ILE A 249 13.92 14.97 -6.67
CA ILE A 249 12.68 15.50 -7.25
C ILE A 249 12.72 15.33 -8.75
N THR A 250 11.65 15.69 -9.42
CA THR A 250 11.62 15.77 -10.88
C THR A 250 11.19 17.14 -11.34
N HIS A 251 11.50 17.46 -12.59
CA HIS A 251 11.00 18.67 -13.25
C HIS A 251 10.39 18.33 -14.60
N LYS A 252 9.37 19.11 -14.96
CA LYS A 252 8.67 19.04 -16.24
C LYS A 252 8.47 20.44 -16.79
N ASN A 253 8.59 20.60 -18.10
CA ASN A 253 8.09 21.80 -18.76
C ASN A 253 6.57 21.72 -18.87
N ASP A 254 5.86 22.35 -17.96
CA ASP A 254 4.41 22.36 -17.94
C ASP A 254 3.88 23.52 -18.80
N LYS A 255 3.31 23.16 -19.94
CA LYS A 255 2.68 24.10 -20.87
C LYS A 255 1.20 24.34 -20.57
N SER A 256 0.63 23.64 -19.58
CA SER A 256 -0.80 23.63 -19.27
C SER A 256 -1.21 24.56 -18.12
N VAL A 257 -0.23 25.11 -17.38
CA VAL A 257 -0.45 26.08 -16.30
C VAL A 257 -0.48 27.53 -16.81
N GLN A 258 -1.14 28.43 -16.06
CA GLN A 258 -1.30 29.85 -16.43
C GLN A 258 0.04 30.60 -16.66
N GLN A 259 1.15 30.08 -16.13
CA GLN A 259 2.50 30.52 -16.47
C GLN A 259 3.32 29.35 -17.02
N PRO A 260 3.43 29.21 -18.36
CA PRO A 260 4.21 28.15 -18.98
C PRO A 260 5.66 28.22 -18.54
N GLY A 261 6.22 27.11 -18.05
CA GLY A 261 7.56 27.08 -17.50
C GLY A 261 8.00 25.71 -17.01
N THR A 262 9.22 25.63 -16.47
CA THR A 262 9.68 24.44 -15.76
C THR A 262 9.07 24.44 -14.37
N ASN A 263 8.23 23.44 -14.08
CA ASN A 263 7.75 23.15 -12.74
C ASN A 263 8.55 21.99 -12.16
N PHE A 264 8.74 22.03 -10.86
CA PHE A 264 9.39 21.02 -10.05
C PHE A 264 8.33 20.29 -9.23
N TYR A 265 8.45 18.99 -9.11
CA TYR A 265 7.46 18.13 -8.48
C TYR A 265 8.14 17.28 -7.42
N LEU A 266 7.46 17.07 -6.29
CA LEU A 266 7.87 16.09 -5.28
C LEU A 266 7.53 14.69 -5.79
N PHE A 267 8.29 14.29 -6.81
CA PHE A 267 8.28 12.98 -7.42
C PHE A 267 9.74 12.60 -7.64
N ASP A 268 10.19 11.59 -6.92
CA ASP A 268 11.50 10.98 -7.06
C ASP A 268 11.41 9.72 -7.93
N ASN A 269 12.21 9.70 -8.99
CA ASN A 269 12.39 8.56 -9.90
C ASN A 269 13.88 8.21 -10.07
N SER A 270 14.69 8.55 -9.08
CA SER A 270 16.14 8.35 -9.11
C SER A 270 16.58 6.96 -8.62
N HIS A 271 15.70 6.26 -7.90
CA HIS A 271 15.92 4.88 -7.45
C HIS A 271 15.66 3.89 -8.59
N GLU A 272 16.64 3.04 -8.88
CA GLU A 272 16.47 1.93 -9.84
C GLU A 272 15.49 0.90 -9.26
N ASP A 273 14.68 0.29 -10.12
CA ASP A 273 13.68 -0.74 -9.77
C ASP A 273 12.59 -0.31 -8.76
N LEU A 274 12.45 0.98 -8.46
CA LEU A 274 11.33 1.57 -7.74
C LEU A 274 10.43 2.34 -8.72
N GLU A 275 9.11 2.14 -8.66
CA GLU A 275 8.16 2.88 -9.51
C GLU A 275 8.19 4.41 -9.24
N GLY A 276 8.53 4.80 -8.01
CA GLY A 276 8.84 6.17 -7.60
C GLY A 276 8.30 6.53 -6.22
N ILE A 277 8.80 7.64 -5.67
CA ILE A 277 8.30 8.25 -4.44
C ILE A 277 7.53 9.51 -4.82
N TYR A 278 6.26 9.61 -4.45
CA TYR A 278 5.35 10.67 -4.85
C TYR A 278 4.73 11.35 -3.64
N THR A 279 4.77 12.67 -3.59
CA THR A 279 4.08 13.46 -2.57
C THR A 279 3.00 14.33 -3.19
N TYR A 280 1.79 14.27 -2.63
CA TYR A 280 0.59 14.92 -3.14
C TYR A 280 0.00 15.90 -2.11
N ASP A 281 -0.70 16.90 -2.63
CA ASP A 281 -1.42 17.92 -1.88
C ASP A 281 -2.92 17.63 -1.90
N MET A 282 -3.51 17.40 -0.73
CA MET A 282 -4.97 17.24 -0.55
C MET A 282 -5.70 18.58 -0.39
N LYS A 283 -4.97 19.70 -0.27
CA LYS A 283 -5.53 21.07 -0.22
C LYS A 283 -6.56 21.27 0.89
N ASN A 284 -6.34 20.65 2.04
CA ASN A 284 -7.24 20.65 3.19
C ASN A 284 -8.64 20.08 2.89
N GLN A 285 -8.74 19.19 1.90
CA GLN A 285 -10.01 18.57 1.51
C GLN A 285 -10.21 17.22 2.19
N TRP A 286 -11.45 16.95 2.63
CA TRP A 286 -11.89 15.66 3.16
C TRP A 286 -13.42 15.50 2.99
N GLY A 287 -13.93 14.27 3.01
CA GLY A 287 -15.36 14.01 3.28
C GLY A 287 -16.40 14.41 2.21
N ASP A 288 -16.03 14.94 1.05
CA ASP A 288 -16.95 15.22 -0.07
C ASP A 288 -16.74 14.26 -1.25
N SER A 289 -17.79 14.02 -2.05
CA SER A 289 -17.76 13.12 -3.24
C SER A 289 -16.77 13.50 -4.33
N ASP A 290 -16.17 14.70 -4.24
CA ASP A 290 -15.27 15.27 -5.24
C ASP A 290 -13.78 15.15 -4.85
N VAL A 291 -13.46 14.70 -3.63
CA VAL A 291 -12.07 14.52 -3.16
C VAL A 291 -11.57 13.17 -3.63
N GLN A 292 -10.68 13.16 -4.61
CA GLN A 292 -10.04 11.93 -5.10
C GLN A 292 -8.61 11.84 -4.58
N PHE A 293 -8.35 10.80 -3.78
CA PHE A 293 -6.99 10.36 -3.52
C PHE A 293 -6.27 10.07 -4.86
N PRO A 294 -4.96 10.33 -4.97
CA PRO A 294 -4.06 10.85 -3.91
C PRO A 294 -4.07 12.39 -3.75
N GLY A 295 -4.94 13.12 -4.45
CA GLY A 295 -4.88 14.57 -4.55
C GLY A 295 -4.05 15.02 -5.76
N VAL A 296 -3.47 16.21 -5.70
CA VAL A 296 -2.67 16.78 -6.80
C VAL A 296 -1.19 16.61 -6.51
N LEU A 297 -0.40 16.12 -7.47
CA LEU A 297 1.04 15.96 -7.28
C LEU A 297 1.67 17.31 -6.87
N PHE A 298 2.36 17.32 -5.72
CA PHE A 298 2.87 18.54 -5.12
C PHE A 298 3.91 19.16 -6.05
N SER A 299 3.78 20.46 -6.33
CA SER A 299 4.64 21.12 -7.31
C SER A 299 4.89 22.59 -6.99
N SER A 300 6.03 23.08 -7.45
CA SER A 300 6.47 24.47 -7.30
C SER A 300 7.15 24.94 -8.59
N PRO A 301 7.05 26.24 -8.95
CA PRO A 301 7.85 26.80 -10.04
C PRO A 301 9.36 26.81 -9.74
N ASN A 302 9.77 26.52 -8.50
CA ASN A 302 11.18 26.49 -8.08
C ASN A 302 11.56 25.14 -7.49
N ALA A 303 12.82 24.72 -7.65
CA ALA A 303 13.39 23.55 -6.98
C ALA A 303 13.64 23.75 -5.46
N SER A 304 13.09 24.81 -4.89
CA SER A 304 13.34 25.28 -3.53
C SER A 304 12.01 25.49 -2.82
N PHE A 305 11.60 24.53 -1.99
CA PHE A 305 10.33 24.45 -1.27
C PHE A 305 10.47 25.06 0.12
N LYS A 306 10.25 26.37 0.24
CA LYS A 306 10.60 27.16 1.45
C LYS A 306 9.41 27.83 2.11
N ASP A 307 8.25 27.80 1.47
CA ASP A 307 7.06 28.39 2.05
C ASP A 307 6.57 27.47 3.16
N SER A 308 5.96 28.02 4.21
CA SER A 308 5.47 27.20 5.34
C SER A 308 4.43 26.16 4.94
N TYR A 309 3.71 26.42 3.83
CA TYR A 309 2.79 25.45 3.23
C TYR A 309 3.52 24.26 2.60
N ASP A 310 4.76 24.43 2.15
CA ASP A 310 5.54 23.34 1.56
C ASP A 310 6.06 22.36 2.62
N SER A 311 6.23 22.82 3.86
CA SER A 311 6.96 22.09 4.91
C SER A 311 6.43 20.67 5.19
N PRO A 312 5.11 20.43 5.32
CA PRO A 312 4.60 19.08 5.50
C PRO A 312 4.93 18.17 4.31
N ALA A 313 4.86 18.70 3.09
CA ALA A 313 5.17 17.96 1.87
C ALA A 313 6.67 17.65 1.75
N VAL A 314 7.52 18.59 2.15
CA VAL A 314 8.98 18.42 2.20
C VAL A 314 9.36 17.26 3.10
N ASP A 315 8.86 17.24 4.34
CA ASP A 315 9.19 16.15 5.27
C ASP A 315 8.54 14.83 4.85
N ALA A 316 7.28 14.82 4.40
CA ALA A 316 6.66 13.59 3.91
C ALA A 316 7.45 12.96 2.75
N HIS A 317 7.97 13.78 1.83
CA HIS A 317 8.78 13.32 0.71
C HIS A 317 10.15 12.79 1.17
N TYR A 318 10.86 13.57 1.99
CA TYR A 318 12.16 13.21 2.53
C TYR A 318 12.08 11.94 3.38
N ASN A 319 11.15 11.89 4.32
CA ASN A 319 10.99 10.76 5.24
C ASN A 319 10.59 9.48 4.47
N SER A 320 9.75 9.58 3.42
CA SER A 320 9.43 8.41 2.58
C SER A 320 10.69 7.80 1.93
N GLU A 321 11.64 8.63 1.50
CA GLU A 321 12.92 8.18 0.96
C GLU A 321 13.79 7.53 2.04
N GLN A 322 13.92 8.16 3.22
CA GLN A 322 14.72 7.58 4.32
C GLN A 322 14.20 6.22 4.78
N VAL A 323 12.88 6.06 4.88
CA VAL A 323 12.26 4.78 5.23
C VAL A 323 12.47 3.74 4.14
N TYR A 324 12.35 4.13 2.87
CA TYR A 324 12.63 3.26 1.73
C TYR A 324 14.09 2.76 1.77
N GLU A 325 15.05 3.67 1.97
CA GLU A 325 16.47 3.35 2.07
C GLU A 325 16.74 2.38 3.23
N TYR A 326 16.16 2.60 4.41
CA TYR A 326 16.29 1.67 5.54
C TYR A 326 15.82 0.25 5.18
N PHE A 327 14.61 0.10 4.62
CA PHE A 327 14.09 -1.23 4.27
C PHE A 327 14.89 -1.90 3.15
N LEU A 328 15.41 -1.13 2.20
CA LEU A 328 16.24 -1.65 1.12
C LEU A 328 17.61 -2.10 1.66
N GLU A 329 18.29 -1.25 2.44
CA GLU A 329 19.66 -1.49 2.88
C GLU A 329 19.75 -2.55 3.99
N GLU A 330 18.85 -2.48 4.99
CA GLU A 330 18.89 -3.39 6.16
C GLU A 330 18.23 -4.73 5.88
N HIS A 331 17.24 -4.78 4.97
CA HIS A 331 16.37 -5.94 4.80
C HIS A 331 16.26 -6.48 3.37
N ASP A 332 17.00 -5.88 2.41
CA ASP A 332 16.94 -6.21 0.98
C ASP A 332 15.49 -6.16 0.45
N ARG A 333 14.68 -5.24 1.00
CA ARG A 333 13.27 -5.09 0.65
C ARG A 333 13.09 -3.91 -0.30
N ASN A 334 12.78 -4.20 -1.56
CA ASN A 334 12.43 -3.15 -2.51
C ASN A 334 10.99 -2.65 -2.29
N SER A 335 10.85 -1.54 -1.55
CA SER A 335 9.56 -0.86 -1.27
C SER A 335 8.58 -1.63 -0.36
N ILE A 336 7.38 -1.09 -0.22
CA ILE A 336 6.31 -1.56 0.67
C ILE A 336 5.88 -2.99 0.33
N ASP A 337 5.83 -3.38 -0.94
CA ASP A 337 5.42 -4.72 -1.38
C ASP A 337 6.58 -5.71 -1.56
N GLY A 338 7.82 -5.22 -1.58
CA GLY A 338 9.03 -6.00 -1.86
C GLY A 338 9.37 -6.10 -3.35
N GLU A 339 8.59 -5.49 -4.23
CA GLU A 339 8.72 -5.58 -5.69
C GLU A 339 8.74 -4.18 -6.36
N GLY A 340 9.07 -3.13 -5.60
CA GLY A 340 9.25 -1.78 -6.14
C GLY A 340 7.98 -0.96 -6.30
N MET A 341 6.90 -1.27 -5.57
CA MET A 341 5.66 -0.48 -5.56
C MET A 341 5.92 1.02 -5.36
N ALA A 342 5.20 1.86 -6.08
CA ALA A 342 5.24 3.31 -5.87
C ALA A 342 4.87 3.70 -4.43
N ILE A 343 5.71 4.51 -3.80
CA ILE A 343 5.48 5.05 -2.46
C ILE A 343 4.75 6.38 -2.61
N LYS A 344 3.55 6.48 -2.06
CA LYS A 344 2.70 7.67 -2.20
C LYS A 344 2.36 8.24 -0.84
N SER A 345 2.57 9.54 -0.69
CA SER A 345 2.27 10.31 0.52
C SER A 345 1.36 11.48 0.18
N SER A 346 0.27 11.65 0.91
CA SER A 346 -0.63 12.81 0.78
C SER A 346 -0.59 13.65 2.04
N VAL A 347 -0.35 14.95 1.89
CA VAL A 347 -0.32 15.94 3.00
C VAL A 347 -1.48 16.92 2.89
N HIS A 348 -1.67 17.77 3.91
CA HIS A 348 -2.80 18.70 4.00
C HIS A 348 -4.15 17.97 3.95
N PHE A 349 -4.23 16.80 4.58
CA PHE A 349 -5.46 16.02 4.61
C PHE A 349 -6.44 16.59 5.64
N GLY A 350 -7.57 17.08 5.16
CA GLY A 350 -8.60 17.67 6.02
C GLY A 350 -8.19 18.99 6.66
N GLN A 351 -8.92 19.39 7.71
CA GLN A 351 -8.63 20.60 8.47
C GLN A 351 -8.43 20.24 9.93
N ASP A 352 -7.34 20.73 10.53
CA ASP A 352 -6.98 20.47 11.93
C ASP A 352 -6.99 18.96 12.27
N TYR A 353 -6.55 18.13 11.30
CA TYR A 353 -6.67 16.68 11.40
C TYR A 353 -5.48 16.11 12.19
N ASN A 354 -5.79 15.66 13.40
CA ASN A 354 -4.83 15.07 14.34
C ASN A 354 -4.62 13.57 14.09
N ASN A 355 -4.31 13.17 12.85
CA ASN A 355 -3.94 11.79 12.57
C ASN A 355 -3.13 11.62 11.28
N ALA A 356 -2.36 10.54 11.22
CA ALA A 356 -1.74 9.99 10.02
C ALA A 356 -2.26 8.55 9.84
N PHE A 357 -2.23 8.04 8.61
CA PHE A 357 -2.63 6.65 8.36
C PHE A 357 -2.12 6.12 7.02
N TRP A 358 -1.82 4.83 6.98
CA TRP A 358 -1.84 3.99 5.79
C TRP A 358 -3.26 3.56 5.43
N ASN A 359 -3.70 3.84 4.19
CA ASN A 359 -5.06 3.53 3.75
C ASN A 359 -5.20 2.21 2.95
N GLY A 360 -4.11 1.45 2.81
CA GLY A 360 -4.03 0.26 1.95
C GLY A 360 -3.29 0.49 0.63
N GLU A 361 -3.12 1.75 0.21
CA GLU A 361 -2.44 2.11 -1.04
C GLU A 361 -1.40 3.23 -0.87
N GLN A 362 -1.56 4.10 0.12
CA GLN A 362 -0.71 5.26 0.35
C GLN A 362 -0.73 5.73 1.82
N MET A 363 0.29 6.50 2.21
CA MET A 363 0.33 7.23 3.47
C MET A 363 -0.43 8.55 3.33
N THR A 364 -1.04 9.00 4.43
CA THR A 364 -1.81 10.24 4.51
C THR A 364 -1.50 10.94 5.83
N TYR A 365 -1.22 12.24 5.78
CA TYR A 365 -0.83 13.05 6.93
C TYR A 365 -1.76 14.26 7.07
N GLY A 366 -2.34 14.42 8.24
CA GLY A 366 -3.01 15.66 8.64
C GLY A 366 -2.01 16.72 9.09
N ASP A 367 -2.46 17.98 9.07
CA ASP A 367 -1.64 19.12 9.48
C ASP A 367 -1.60 19.35 11.01
N GLY A 368 -2.37 18.55 11.77
CA GLY A 368 -2.57 18.78 13.20
C GLY A 368 -3.40 20.03 13.47
N ASP A 369 -3.80 20.22 14.72
CA ASP A 369 -4.56 21.38 15.21
C ASP A 369 -3.68 22.56 15.66
N GLY A 370 -2.36 22.38 15.68
CA GLY A 370 -1.39 23.35 16.18
C GLY A 370 -1.34 23.47 17.71
N GLU A 371 -2.18 22.75 18.45
CA GLU A 371 -2.24 22.74 19.92
C GLU A 371 -1.69 21.40 20.46
N PHE A 372 -2.20 20.29 19.94
CA PHE A 372 -1.74 18.95 20.27
C PHE A 372 -0.67 18.46 19.30
N PHE A 373 -0.90 18.65 18.00
CA PHE A 373 0.05 18.25 16.96
C PHE A 373 0.40 19.41 16.02
N VAL A 374 1.66 19.42 15.58
CA VAL A 374 2.06 20.08 14.33
C VAL A 374 1.80 19.11 13.16
N PRO A 375 2.06 19.49 11.88
CA PRO A 375 1.86 18.56 10.77
C PRO A 375 2.58 17.23 10.99
N LEU A 376 1.82 16.13 10.87
CA LEU A 376 2.27 14.82 11.35
C LEU A 376 3.37 14.20 10.48
N SER A 377 3.61 14.71 9.27
CA SER A 377 4.76 14.29 8.47
C SER A 377 6.10 14.76 9.03
N ALA A 378 6.12 15.61 10.07
CA ALA A 378 7.36 16.08 10.70
C ALA A 378 8.18 14.92 11.31
N GLY A 379 7.50 13.91 11.89
CA GLY A 379 8.16 12.76 12.51
C GLY A 379 8.63 11.74 11.47
N LEU A 380 9.92 11.39 11.51
CA LEU A 380 10.47 10.32 10.68
C LEU A 380 9.93 8.96 11.12
N ASP A 381 9.87 8.74 12.43
CA ASP A 381 9.27 7.58 13.07
C ASP A 381 7.77 7.40 12.72
N VAL A 382 7.01 8.48 12.58
CA VAL A 382 5.60 8.47 12.14
C VAL A 382 5.51 8.03 10.68
N ALA A 383 6.35 8.58 9.80
CA ALA A 383 6.38 8.13 8.39
C ALA A 383 6.79 6.65 8.27
N ALA A 384 7.77 6.22 9.05
CA ALA A 384 8.20 4.83 9.16
C ALA A 384 7.07 3.92 9.68
N HIS A 385 6.35 4.35 10.72
CA HIS A 385 5.19 3.64 11.26
C HIS A 385 4.11 3.43 10.20
N GLU A 386 3.74 4.47 9.45
CA GLU A 386 2.73 4.35 8.39
C GLU A 386 3.17 3.43 7.25
N MET A 387 4.44 3.51 6.83
CA MET A 387 4.98 2.62 5.80
C MET A 387 5.10 1.17 6.29
N ALA A 388 5.39 0.95 7.58
CA ALA A 388 5.46 -0.37 8.19
C ALA A 388 4.10 -1.07 8.28
N HIS A 389 2.98 -0.33 8.37
CA HIS A 389 1.65 -0.91 8.15
C HIS A 389 1.51 -1.47 6.72
N GLY A 390 2.05 -0.76 5.73
CA GLY A 390 2.15 -1.24 4.35
C GLY A 390 2.96 -2.53 4.26
N VAL A 391 4.16 -2.56 4.83
CA VAL A 391 5.01 -3.77 4.87
C VAL A 391 4.27 -4.94 5.52
N THR A 392 3.55 -4.69 6.62
CA THR A 392 2.69 -5.69 7.29
C THR A 392 1.57 -6.18 6.36
N THR A 393 0.96 -5.29 5.58
CA THR A 393 -0.10 -5.63 4.61
C THR A 393 0.39 -6.60 3.54
N TYR A 394 1.61 -6.39 3.02
CA TYR A 394 2.23 -7.22 1.97
C TYR A 394 3.06 -8.39 2.51
N SER A 395 2.98 -8.69 3.80
CA SER A 395 3.68 -9.82 4.44
C SER A 395 2.73 -10.66 5.31
N ALA A 396 2.76 -10.50 6.63
CA ALA A 396 1.95 -11.27 7.58
C ALA A 396 0.45 -11.00 7.44
N GLY A 397 0.05 -9.82 6.96
CA GLY A 397 -1.34 -9.41 6.83
C GLY A 397 -2.10 -9.42 8.15
N LEU A 398 -1.43 -9.04 9.25
CA LEU A 398 -1.98 -9.04 10.61
C LEU A 398 -3.31 -8.27 10.66
N LYS A 399 -4.38 -8.96 11.07
CA LYS A 399 -5.70 -8.34 11.17
C LYS A 399 -5.68 -7.25 12.23
N TYR A 400 -6.20 -6.08 11.87
CA TYR A 400 -6.19 -4.89 12.71
C TYR A 400 -7.28 -4.92 13.81
N ARG A 401 -7.17 -5.90 14.72
CA ARG A 401 -8.06 -6.08 15.89
C ARG A 401 -7.42 -6.95 16.97
N PHE A 402 -7.75 -6.70 18.23
CA PHE A 402 -7.25 -7.47 19.39
C PHE A 402 -5.72 -7.63 19.35
N GLN A 403 -5.17 -8.77 19.79
CA GLN A 403 -3.71 -9.00 19.81
C GLN A 403 -3.06 -8.97 18.43
N SER A 404 -3.72 -9.46 17.36
CA SER A 404 -3.16 -9.36 16.01
C SER A 404 -3.04 -7.90 15.56
N GLY A 405 -3.99 -7.05 15.95
CA GLY A 405 -3.93 -5.62 15.69
C GLY A 405 -2.91 -4.90 16.56
N ALA A 406 -2.78 -5.31 17.82
CA ALA A 406 -1.73 -4.80 18.71
C ALA A 406 -0.32 -5.17 18.22
N LEU A 407 -0.14 -6.35 17.61
CA LEU A 407 1.09 -6.70 16.90
C LEU A 407 1.30 -5.82 15.66
N ASN A 408 0.25 -5.57 14.89
CA ASN A 408 0.35 -4.69 13.71
C ASN A 408 0.85 -3.29 14.11
N GLU A 409 0.24 -2.69 15.14
CA GLU A 409 0.67 -1.43 15.74
C GLU A 409 2.10 -1.50 16.31
N ALA A 410 2.42 -2.54 17.07
CA ALA A 410 3.73 -2.66 17.70
C ALA A 410 4.85 -2.79 16.67
N PHE A 411 4.65 -3.59 15.61
CA PHE A 411 5.65 -3.71 14.55
C PHE A 411 5.85 -2.37 13.82
N SER A 412 4.78 -1.60 13.61
CA SER A 412 4.90 -0.24 13.05
C SER A 412 5.68 0.71 13.96
N ASP A 413 5.41 0.71 15.27
CA ASP A 413 6.19 1.49 16.25
C ASP A 413 7.66 1.06 16.30
N ILE A 414 7.92 -0.24 16.28
CA ILE A 414 9.28 -0.79 16.37
C ILE A 414 10.08 -0.41 15.13
N PHE A 415 9.52 -0.56 13.92
CA PHE A 415 10.20 -0.07 12.71
C PHE A 415 10.32 1.45 12.70
N GLY A 416 9.37 2.18 13.29
CA GLY A 416 9.48 3.61 13.58
C GLY A 416 10.77 3.94 14.33
N ALA A 417 10.97 3.34 15.49
CA ALA A 417 12.15 3.54 16.34
C ALA A 417 13.45 2.92 15.80
N LEU A 418 13.37 2.05 14.80
CA LEU A 418 14.53 1.49 14.09
C LEU A 418 14.97 2.37 12.91
N VAL A 419 14.04 3.10 12.28
CA VAL A 419 14.38 4.09 11.24
C VAL A 419 14.83 5.39 11.90
N ASP A 420 14.11 5.83 12.92
CA ASP A 420 14.47 6.98 13.74
C ASP A 420 15.21 6.54 15.00
N GLU A 421 16.52 6.34 14.86
CA GLU A 421 17.29 5.67 15.89
C GLU A 421 17.59 6.53 17.13
N GLU A 422 17.23 7.82 17.14
CA GLU A 422 17.64 8.78 18.17
C GLU A 422 17.13 8.43 19.57
N ASP A 423 15.92 7.85 19.66
CA ASP A 423 15.36 7.39 20.92
C ASP A 423 14.39 6.17 20.77
N TRP A 424 13.55 5.96 21.78
CA TRP A 424 12.59 4.85 21.89
C TRP A 424 11.17 5.39 22.13
N GLU A 425 10.94 6.66 21.83
CA GLU A 425 9.65 7.31 21.83
C GLU A 425 9.04 7.24 20.44
N ILE A 426 7.73 7.52 20.34
CA ILE A 426 7.03 7.62 19.06
C ILE A 426 6.28 8.95 19.05
N GLY A 427 6.48 9.74 18.01
CA GLY A 427 5.79 10.98 17.68
C GLY A 427 6.21 12.17 18.53
N GLU A 428 7.41 12.19 19.09
CA GLU A 428 7.98 13.31 19.85
C GLU A 428 8.17 14.57 19.01
N ASP A 429 8.53 14.42 17.73
CA ASP A 429 8.72 15.52 16.78
C ASP A 429 7.41 16.13 16.25
N ILE A 430 6.29 15.40 16.34
CA ILE A 430 4.98 15.92 15.93
C ILE A 430 4.22 16.60 17.07
N MET A 431 4.71 16.54 18.32
CA MET A 431 4.05 17.17 19.46
C MET A 431 4.18 18.70 19.39
N ALA A 432 3.04 19.40 19.39
CA ALA A 432 3.01 20.86 19.47
C ALA A 432 3.44 21.37 20.87
N GLU A 433 3.78 22.66 20.94
CA GLU A 433 4.32 23.28 22.18
C GLU A 433 3.37 23.11 23.37
N ASP A 434 2.06 23.36 23.18
CA ASP A 434 1.06 23.23 24.26
C ASP A 434 0.97 21.78 24.78
N ALA A 435 1.08 20.79 23.89
CA ALA A 435 1.13 19.38 24.29
C ALA A 435 2.38 19.09 25.13
N ARG A 436 3.55 19.58 24.70
CA ARG A 436 4.82 19.40 25.40
C ARG A 436 4.79 20.08 26.77
N GLU A 437 4.25 21.31 26.86
CA GLU A 437 4.04 22.03 28.12
C GLU A 437 3.09 21.30 29.08
N SER A 438 2.10 20.57 28.55
CA SER A 438 1.21 19.70 29.35
C SER A 438 1.87 18.41 29.84
N GLY A 439 3.11 18.13 29.42
CA GLY A 439 3.87 16.93 29.73
C GLY A 439 3.69 15.78 28.73
N ARG A 440 2.94 15.99 27.64
CA ARG A 440 2.81 15.04 26.52
C ARG A 440 3.93 15.31 25.52
N THR A 441 5.07 14.66 25.73
CA THR A 441 6.31 14.87 24.94
C THR A 441 6.48 13.91 23.77
N SER A 442 5.59 12.91 23.67
CA SER A 442 5.51 11.89 22.63
C SER A 442 4.12 11.24 22.68
N LEU A 443 3.75 10.51 21.63
CA LEU A 443 2.51 9.71 21.60
C LEU A 443 2.63 8.45 22.46
N ARG A 444 3.72 7.71 22.28
CA ARG A 444 4.00 6.45 22.96
C ARG A 444 5.48 6.40 23.35
N SER A 445 5.79 5.47 24.24
CA SER A 445 7.15 5.21 24.73
C SER A 445 7.34 3.71 24.78
N LEU A 446 8.28 3.19 23.98
CA LEU A 446 8.68 1.78 24.03
C LEU A 446 9.49 1.54 25.31
N SER A 447 10.31 2.51 25.73
CA SER A 447 11.14 2.41 26.93
C SER A 447 10.36 2.50 28.25
N ASN A 448 9.26 3.26 28.27
CA ASN A 448 8.40 3.43 29.45
C ASN A 448 6.92 3.59 29.03
N PRO A 449 6.21 2.50 28.69
CA PRO A 449 4.79 2.54 28.32
C PRO A 449 3.94 3.35 29.30
N SER A 450 4.14 3.10 30.60
CA SER A 450 3.34 3.71 31.67
C SER A 450 3.51 5.23 31.84
N LYS A 451 4.42 5.86 31.09
CA LYS A 451 4.66 7.31 31.05
C LYS A 451 3.36 8.09 30.91
N TYR A 452 2.44 7.61 30.07
CA TYR A 452 1.20 8.29 29.75
C TYR A 452 -0.05 7.55 30.22
N ALA A 453 -1.09 8.33 30.52
CA ALA A 453 -2.41 7.77 30.79
C ALA A 453 -3.10 7.38 29.48
N VAL A 454 -3.84 6.27 29.50
CA VAL A 454 -4.82 5.98 28.45
C VAL A 454 -6.04 6.88 28.64
N GLY A 455 -6.85 7.03 27.60
CA GLY A 455 -8.13 7.72 27.72
C GLY A 455 -9.02 7.11 28.82
N GLU A 456 -9.72 7.95 29.58
CA GLU A 456 -10.56 7.52 30.73
C GLU A 456 -11.56 6.40 30.35
N LYS A 457 -12.08 6.44 29.11
CA LYS A 457 -13.01 5.43 28.57
C LYS A 457 -12.42 4.01 28.51
N TYR A 458 -11.09 3.88 28.45
CA TYR A 458 -10.38 2.60 28.38
C TYR A 458 -10.00 2.06 29.77
N THR A 459 -9.82 2.94 30.75
CA THR A 459 -9.36 2.59 32.10
C THR A 459 -10.10 1.42 32.75
N PRO A 460 -11.44 1.27 32.62
CA PRO A 460 -12.17 0.14 33.21
C PRO A 460 -11.84 -1.24 32.64
N TYR A 461 -11.13 -1.32 31.52
CA TYR A 461 -10.83 -2.58 30.81
C TYR A 461 -9.43 -3.13 31.09
N GLY A 462 -8.57 -2.37 31.79
CA GLY A 462 -7.23 -2.81 32.18
C GLY A 462 -7.13 -3.09 33.69
N ASP A 463 -5.92 -2.95 34.23
CA ASP A 463 -5.60 -3.17 35.66
C ASP A 463 -6.16 -2.10 36.63
N GLY A 464 -6.80 -1.06 36.09
CA GLY A 464 -7.37 0.06 36.84
C GLY A 464 -6.41 1.22 37.12
N ASN A 465 -5.13 1.13 36.74
CA ASN A 465 -4.15 2.21 36.89
C ASN A 465 -4.27 3.28 35.79
N GLY A 466 -4.93 2.96 34.67
CA GLY A 466 -5.22 3.92 33.60
C GLY A 466 -3.98 4.34 32.82
N LYS A 467 -2.96 3.48 32.75
CA LYS A 467 -1.69 3.70 32.05
C LYS A 467 -1.54 2.73 30.90
N TYR A 468 -0.73 3.06 29.90
CA TYR A 468 -0.40 2.08 28.85
C TYR A 468 0.34 0.88 29.47
N PRO A 469 -0.04 -0.35 29.10
CA PRO A 469 0.52 -1.56 29.70
C PRO A 469 1.96 -1.83 29.25
N SER A 470 2.83 -2.14 30.21
CA SER A 470 4.19 -2.62 29.99
C SER A 470 4.34 -4.13 30.17
N HIS A 471 3.32 -4.79 30.74
CA HIS A 471 3.32 -6.22 31.04
C HIS A 471 1.95 -6.85 30.76
N MET A 472 1.90 -8.15 30.49
CA MET A 472 0.65 -8.90 30.22
C MET A 472 -0.37 -8.87 31.37
N ASP A 473 0.09 -8.71 32.60
CA ASP A 473 -0.79 -8.52 33.78
C ASP A 473 -1.57 -7.20 33.73
N GLU A 474 -1.12 -6.25 32.91
CA GLU A 474 -1.71 -4.93 32.72
C GLU A 474 -2.59 -4.87 31.44
N TYR A 475 -2.72 -5.99 30.71
CA TYR A 475 -3.44 -6.09 29.44
C TYR A 475 -4.87 -5.55 29.53
N TYR A 476 -5.28 -4.79 28.51
CA TYR A 476 -6.62 -4.24 28.42
C TYR A 476 -7.55 -5.14 27.58
N ASP A 477 -8.56 -5.75 28.21
CA ASP A 477 -9.58 -6.57 27.54
C ASP A 477 -10.72 -5.71 26.98
N LEU A 478 -10.44 -5.05 25.86
CA LEU A 478 -11.36 -4.10 25.22
C LEU A 478 -12.30 -4.81 24.22
N PRO A 479 -13.58 -4.40 24.14
CA PRO A 479 -14.47 -4.85 23.08
C PRO A 479 -14.03 -4.26 21.72
N ILE A 480 -14.35 -4.95 20.63
CA ILE A 480 -13.91 -4.58 19.27
C ILE A 480 -14.29 -3.15 18.84
N ASN A 481 -15.36 -2.58 19.39
CA ASN A 481 -15.80 -1.22 19.06
C ASN A 481 -15.02 -0.12 19.81
N LEU A 482 -14.11 -0.50 20.72
CA LEU A 482 -13.19 0.42 21.38
C LEU A 482 -11.78 0.10 20.89
N ASP A 483 -11.23 1.00 20.08
CA ASP A 483 -9.86 0.89 19.59
C ASP A 483 -9.56 -0.46 18.93
N ASN A 484 -10.52 -1.00 18.17
CA ASN A 484 -10.44 -2.32 17.54
C ASN A 484 -10.11 -3.47 18.51
N GLY A 485 -10.45 -3.33 19.79
CA GLY A 485 -10.02 -4.27 20.84
C GLY A 485 -8.66 -3.94 21.45
N GLY A 486 -8.32 -2.64 21.52
CA GLY A 486 -7.14 -2.12 22.19
C GLY A 486 -5.83 -2.22 21.42
N VAL A 487 -5.86 -2.03 20.10
CA VAL A 487 -4.68 -2.21 19.25
C VAL A 487 -3.56 -1.22 19.60
N HIS A 488 -3.88 0.07 19.78
CA HIS A 488 -2.88 1.10 20.11
C HIS A 488 -2.48 1.06 21.60
N ILE A 489 -3.28 0.41 22.44
CA ILE A 489 -3.03 0.30 23.88
C ILE A 489 -2.14 -0.91 24.15
N ASN A 490 -2.57 -2.09 23.74
CA ASN A 490 -1.88 -3.35 24.05
C ASN A 490 -0.62 -3.56 23.20
N SER A 491 -0.41 -2.79 22.12
CA SER A 491 0.86 -2.77 21.37
C SER A 491 2.04 -2.41 22.26
N SER A 492 1.80 -1.59 23.28
CA SER A 492 2.83 -1.12 24.21
C SER A 492 3.54 -2.23 25.00
N ILE A 493 2.94 -3.42 25.13
CA ILE A 493 3.56 -4.60 25.74
C ILE A 493 4.66 -5.16 24.82
N ILE A 494 4.39 -5.31 23.52
CA ILE A 494 5.35 -5.83 22.53
C ILE A 494 6.44 -4.79 22.24
N ASN A 495 6.06 -3.51 22.20
CA ASN A 495 6.98 -2.36 22.16
C ASN A 495 8.01 -2.42 23.29
N HIS A 496 7.56 -2.66 24.53
CA HIS A 496 8.46 -2.75 25.67
C HIS A 496 9.37 -3.99 25.61
N ALA A 497 8.86 -5.13 25.13
CA ALA A 497 9.67 -6.31 24.88
C ALA A 497 10.77 -6.04 23.84
N ALA A 498 10.44 -5.30 22.78
CA ALA A 498 11.38 -4.92 21.73
C ALA A 498 12.46 -3.98 22.27
N TYR A 499 12.10 -2.97 23.07
CA TYR A 499 13.06 -2.12 23.78
C TYR A 499 14.02 -2.94 24.65
N LEU A 500 13.49 -3.81 25.52
CA LEU A 500 14.30 -4.64 26.43
C LEU A 500 15.23 -5.60 25.68
N THR A 501 14.80 -6.07 24.51
CA THR A 501 15.63 -6.89 23.61
C THR A 501 16.71 -6.04 22.95
N GLY A 502 16.34 -4.89 22.38
CA GLY A 502 17.24 -3.95 21.70
C GLY A 502 18.34 -3.39 22.60
N GLU A 503 18.05 -3.11 23.87
CA GLU A 503 19.07 -2.68 24.85
C GLU A 503 20.14 -3.75 25.11
N GLN A 504 19.84 -5.02 24.84
CA GLN A 504 20.80 -6.12 25.01
C GLN A 504 21.61 -6.41 23.74
N ILE A 505 21.00 -6.29 22.56
CA ILE A 505 21.61 -6.77 21.29
C ILE A 505 21.85 -5.69 20.24
N GLY A 506 21.37 -4.46 20.47
CA GLY A 506 21.39 -3.35 19.51
C GLY A 506 20.20 -3.35 18.55
N LYS A 507 19.90 -2.17 17.98
CA LYS A 507 18.79 -1.94 17.04
C LYS A 507 18.96 -2.74 15.73
N ASP A 508 20.16 -2.83 15.17
CA ASP A 508 20.42 -3.58 13.93
C ASP A 508 19.93 -5.03 14.02
N LYS A 509 20.34 -5.74 15.09
CA LYS A 509 19.97 -7.15 15.29
C LYS A 509 18.50 -7.31 15.64
N LEU A 510 17.94 -6.39 16.41
CA LEU A 510 16.51 -6.33 16.71
C LEU A 510 15.70 -6.22 15.41
N GLY A 511 16.09 -5.30 14.53
CA GLY A 511 15.46 -5.10 13.23
C GLY A 511 15.45 -6.36 12.38
N GLN A 512 16.58 -7.06 12.27
CA GLN A 512 16.66 -8.33 11.51
C GLN A 512 15.73 -9.42 12.08
N ILE A 513 15.64 -9.55 13.41
CA ILE A 513 14.78 -10.53 14.08
C ILE A 513 13.31 -10.22 13.84
N TYR A 514 12.90 -8.98 14.07
CA TYR A 514 11.51 -8.55 13.89
C TYR A 514 11.09 -8.58 12.42
N TYR A 515 11.96 -8.16 11.49
CA TYR A 515 11.68 -8.23 10.05
C TYR A 515 11.48 -9.68 9.58
N ARG A 516 12.33 -10.61 10.01
CA ARG A 516 12.15 -12.03 9.69
C ARG A 516 10.86 -12.58 10.29
N ALA A 517 10.54 -12.23 11.54
CA ALA A 517 9.29 -12.66 12.18
C ALA A 517 8.07 -12.20 11.39
N LEU A 518 8.05 -10.93 10.98
CA LEU A 518 6.97 -10.34 10.19
C LEU A 518 6.81 -10.98 8.81
N THR A 519 7.92 -11.28 8.12
CA THR A 519 7.87 -11.69 6.71
C THR A 519 7.82 -13.20 6.49
N VAL A 520 8.24 -14.01 7.48
CA VAL A 520 8.37 -15.46 7.33
C VAL A 520 7.37 -16.25 8.18
N TYR A 521 7.11 -15.83 9.42
CA TYR A 521 6.40 -16.67 10.40
C TYR A 521 5.01 -16.14 10.77
N LEU A 522 4.88 -14.83 10.97
CA LEU A 522 3.61 -14.25 11.37
C LEU A 522 2.55 -14.43 10.28
N THR A 523 1.33 -14.67 10.72
CA THR A 523 0.12 -14.85 9.89
C THR A 523 -1.01 -13.93 10.36
N PRO A 524 -2.10 -13.77 9.57
CA PRO A 524 -3.12 -12.75 9.85
C PRO A 524 -3.79 -12.80 11.23
N ASP A 525 -3.87 -13.97 11.86
CA ASP A 525 -4.52 -14.18 13.16
C ASP A 525 -3.51 -14.45 14.29
N SER A 526 -2.23 -14.12 14.10
CA SER A 526 -1.20 -14.32 15.12
C SER A 526 -1.49 -13.49 16.36
N ASP A 527 -1.25 -14.08 17.53
CA ASP A 527 -1.37 -13.46 18.84
C ASP A 527 0.02 -13.32 19.48
N PHE A 528 0.09 -12.84 20.73
CA PHE A 528 1.37 -12.56 21.38
C PHE A 528 2.19 -13.84 21.66
N SER A 529 1.55 -14.97 21.91
CA SER A 529 2.22 -16.27 22.07
C SER A 529 2.84 -16.72 20.75
N HIS A 530 2.08 -16.65 19.64
CA HIS A 530 2.63 -16.96 18.32
C HIS A 530 3.74 -15.99 17.90
N ALA A 531 3.64 -14.71 18.28
CA ALA A 531 4.71 -13.74 18.05
C ALA A 531 5.98 -14.06 18.84
N ARG A 532 5.86 -14.52 20.09
CA ARG A 532 7.01 -15.00 20.87
C ARG A 532 7.74 -16.13 20.15
N GLU A 533 7.01 -17.16 19.74
CA GLU A 533 7.61 -18.29 19.00
C GLU A 533 8.29 -17.82 17.71
N SER A 534 7.64 -16.93 16.96
CA SER A 534 8.13 -16.37 15.70
C SER A 534 9.40 -15.53 15.86
N LEU A 535 9.49 -14.73 16.92
CA LEU A 535 10.65 -13.89 17.22
C LEU A 535 11.84 -14.73 17.67
N ILE A 536 11.62 -15.67 18.59
CA ILE A 536 12.68 -16.57 19.06
C ILE A 536 13.20 -17.44 17.89
N GLN A 537 12.29 -17.99 17.08
CA GLN A 537 12.70 -18.78 15.91
C GLN A 537 13.46 -17.93 14.89
N SER A 538 13.06 -16.67 14.68
CA SER A 538 13.81 -15.73 13.83
C SER A 538 15.23 -15.50 14.33
N ALA A 539 15.40 -15.30 15.64
CA ALA A 539 16.71 -15.14 16.25
C ALA A 539 17.57 -16.41 16.14
N VAL A 540 16.98 -17.59 16.34
CA VAL A 540 17.66 -18.89 16.17
C VAL A 540 18.10 -19.10 14.72
N ASP A 541 17.26 -18.76 13.75
CA ASP A 541 17.57 -18.91 12.33
C ASP A 541 18.74 -18.01 11.89
N LEU A 542 18.79 -16.79 12.43
CA LEU A 542 19.81 -15.78 12.07
C LEU A 542 21.13 -15.99 12.81
N TYR A 543 21.09 -16.34 14.10
CA TYR A 543 22.24 -16.31 14.99
C TYR A 543 22.58 -17.66 15.63
N GLY A 544 21.72 -18.67 15.45
CA GLY A 544 21.88 -20.01 15.98
C GLY A 544 21.19 -20.25 17.32
N ASP A 545 20.96 -21.53 17.61
CA ASP A 545 20.39 -21.97 18.88
C ASP A 545 21.34 -21.67 20.06
N ASN A 546 20.79 -21.24 21.19
CA ASN A 546 21.53 -20.76 22.37
C ASN A 546 22.46 -19.54 22.11
N SER A 547 22.21 -18.76 21.05
CA SER A 547 22.90 -17.49 20.81
C SER A 547 22.51 -16.43 21.84
N ALA A 548 23.33 -15.37 21.97
CA ALA A 548 23.01 -14.25 22.84
C ALA A 548 21.73 -13.53 22.37
N GLU A 549 21.50 -13.51 21.07
CA GLU A 549 20.35 -12.91 20.40
C GLU A 549 19.05 -13.68 20.65
N ALA A 550 19.09 -15.01 20.53
CA ALA A 550 17.94 -15.85 20.89
C ALA A 550 17.59 -15.72 22.38
N GLN A 551 18.61 -15.72 23.27
CA GLN A 551 18.39 -15.55 24.70
C GLN A 551 17.83 -14.15 25.04
N ALA A 552 18.39 -13.09 24.46
CA ALA A 552 17.92 -11.72 24.71
C ALA A 552 16.48 -11.50 24.22
N THR A 553 16.11 -12.12 23.09
CA THR A 553 14.75 -12.10 22.55
C THR A 553 13.78 -12.80 23.49
N GLU A 554 14.16 -14.00 23.97
CA GLU A 554 13.38 -14.74 24.96
C GLU A 554 13.24 -13.96 26.28
N ASP A 555 14.34 -13.37 26.76
CA ASP A 555 14.41 -12.60 28.01
C ASP A 555 13.56 -11.32 27.94
N GLY A 556 13.56 -10.60 26.82
CA GLY A 556 12.73 -9.41 26.61
C GLY A 556 11.24 -9.75 26.67
N LEU A 557 10.82 -10.84 26.01
CA LEU A 557 9.44 -11.32 26.02
C LEU A 557 9.02 -11.86 27.41
N ASN A 558 9.92 -12.56 28.10
CA ASN A 558 9.69 -13.04 29.47
C ASN A 558 9.46 -11.88 30.45
N GLN A 559 10.23 -10.78 30.31
CA GLN A 559 10.12 -9.62 31.19
C GLN A 559 8.79 -8.87 31.07
N VAL A 560 8.07 -9.02 29.96
CA VAL A 560 6.73 -8.46 29.77
C VAL A 560 5.60 -9.48 29.99
N GLY A 561 5.92 -10.67 30.48
CA GLY A 561 4.94 -11.70 30.84
C GLY A 561 4.44 -12.56 29.69
N ILE A 562 5.06 -12.50 28.51
CA ILE A 562 4.75 -13.39 27.39
C ILE A 562 5.71 -14.57 27.49
N THR A 563 5.30 -15.62 28.22
CA THR A 563 6.18 -16.77 28.56
C THR A 563 5.83 -18.06 27.82
N GLU A 564 4.64 -18.14 27.24
CA GLU A 564 4.12 -19.25 26.44
C GLU A 564 3.52 -18.74 25.13
#